data_AF-A0A2M9ZLT8-F1
#
_entry.id   AF-A0A2M9ZLT8-F1
#
_cell.length_a   1.000
_cell.length_b   1.000
_cell.length_c   1.000
_cell.angle_alpha   90.00
_cell.angle_beta   90.00
_cell.angle_gamma   90.00
#
_symmetry.space_group_name_H-M   'P 1'
#
loop_
_entity.id
_entity.type
_entity.pdbx_description
1 polymer ?
#
loop_
_entity_poly.entity_id
_entity_poly.type
_entity_poly.pdbx_seq_one_letter_code
_entity_poly.pdbx_strand_id
1 'polypeptide(L)'
;MESALTKQQFLKYFPLPKSFEDEGIYIDRFWTYEYNAPPEAFFPYIQDSSRLNRNLGHLPVDYEEINGELFGSQGEGKFREKFKETRWEWRRPYWASRLREFLPEAPFQKLGLITIYFQGVDAHRTRAYVFLAHLIKSKLGEKVINAYLEPFEAKYKEVLGIVANRSKESAPLSLVLPEEKPEFSDQAVEIFETTRKHLLHKGFDSDEVNIFLDTLKNSEISELVRIRPIRFAKRSHISLSKSLAMFLHSVRSGLLSLFCVRAHSF
;
A
#
# COMPACT_ATOMS: atom_id res chain seq x y z
N MET A 1 -13.55 -30.68 -10.81
CA MET A 1 -13.42 -29.36 -10.15
C MET A 1 -12.64 -29.57 -8.88
N GLU A 2 -11.50 -28.91 -8.71
CA GLU A 2 -10.73 -29.01 -7.46
C GLU A 2 -11.52 -28.37 -6.30
N SER A 3 -11.72 -29.13 -5.23
CA SER A 3 -12.29 -28.63 -3.98
C SER A 3 -11.42 -27.53 -3.40
N ALA A 4 -12.01 -26.63 -2.60
CA ALA A 4 -11.24 -25.62 -1.89
C ALA A 4 -10.16 -26.28 -1.02
N LEU A 5 -8.93 -25.75 -1.09
CA LEU A 5 -7.85 -26.14 -0.18
C LEU A 5 -8.26 -25.94 1.27
N THR A 6 -7.97 -26.94 2.10
CA THR A 6 -7.95 -26.77 3.55
C THR A 6 -6.73 -25.97 3.98
N LYS A 7 -6.74 -25.38 5.19
CA LYS A 7 -5.57 -24.69 5.75
C LYS A 7 -4.31 -25.57 5.73
N GLN A 8 -4.45 -26.86 6.05
CA GLN A 8 -3.32 -27.80 6.02
C GLN A 8 -2.77 -28.02 4.61
N GLN A 9 -3.64 -28.10 3.59
CA GLN A 9 -3.20 -28.20 2.21
C GLN A 9 -2.54 -26.90 1.74
N PHE A 10 -3.11 -25.75 2.11
CA PHE A 10 -2.53 -24.44 1.83
C PHE A 10 -1.10 -24.31 2.39
N LEU A 11 -0.90 -24.70 3.65
CA LEU A 11 0.41 -24.65 4.31
C LEU A 11 1.44 -25.63 3.73
N LYS A 12 1.04 -26.62 2.91
CA LYS A 12 2.00 -27.42 2.13
C LYS A 12 2.57 -26.65 0.95
N TYR A 13 1.79 -25.75 0.35
CA TYR A 13 2.25 -24.87 -0.73
C TYR A 13 2.99 -23.64 -0.19
N PHE A 14 2.52 -23.11 0.94
CA PHE A 14 3.05 -21.91 1.58
C PHE A 14 3.41 -22.23 3.05
N PRO A 15 4.51 -22.95 3.29
CA PRO A 15 4.90 -23.34 4.63
C PRO A 15 5.24 -22.14 5.49
N LEU A 16 4.92 -22.22 6.78
CA LEU A 16 5.41 -21.25 7.75
C LEU A 16 6.94 -21.34 7.84
N PRO A 17 7.63 -20.20 7.93
CA PRO A 17 9.04 -20.18 8.28
C PRO A 17 9.30 -20.88 9.61
N LYS A 18 10.47 -21.52 9.75
CA LYS A 18 10.87 -22.19 11.01
C LYS A 18 10.84 -21.26 12.23
N SER A 19 10.99 -19.95 12.05
CA SER A 19 10.91 -18.97 13.13
C SER A 19 9.52 -18.92 13.80
N PHE A 20 8.47 -19.47 13.17
CA PHE A 20 7.17 -19.65 13.83
C PHE A 20 7.13 -20.83 14.82
N GLU A 21 8.18 -21.65 14.88
CA GLU A 21 8.36 -22.70 15.90
C GLU A 21 8.92 -22.14 17.22
N ASP A 22 9.34 -20.86 17.23
CA ASP A 22 9.84 -20.19 18.43
C ASP A 22 8.76 -20.08 19.52
N GLU A 23 9.19 -19.91 20.77
CA GLU A 23 8.28 -19.74 21.91
C GLU A 23 7.37 -18.53 21.73
N GLY A 24 6.07 -18.70 21.91
CA GLY A 24 5.09 -17.63 21.82
C GLY A 24 3.67 -18.16 21.72
N ILE A 25 2.72 -17.25 21.48
CA ILE A 25 1.32 -17.61 21.24
C ILE A 25 1.06 -17.48 19.75
N TYR A 26 0.88 -18.61 19.08
CA TYR A 26 0.54 -18.64 17.67
C TYR A 26 -0.95 -18.39 17.46
N ILE A 27 -1.27 -17.42 16.60
CA ILE A 27 -2.64 -17.16 16.13
C ILE A 27 -2.66 -17.10 14.61
N ASP A 28 -3.72 -17.63 14.00
CA ASP A 28 -3.93 -17.52 12.56
C ASP A 28 -5.36 -17.22 12.15
N ARG A 29 -5.50 -16.78 10.90
CA ARG A 29 -6.75 -16.63 10.16
C ARG A 29 -6.56 -17.23 8.77
N PHE A 30 -7.55 -17.99 8.33
CA PHE A 30 -7.56 -18.58 6.99
C PHE A 30 -8.95 -18.40 6.39
N TRP A 31 -9.04 -17.52 5.40
CA TRP A 31 -10.28 -17.18 4.73
C TRP A 31 -10.24 -17.61 3.27
N THR A 32 -11.39 -18.02 2.75
CA THR A 32 -11.56 -18.43 1.36
C THR A 32 -12.76 -17.73 0.76
N TYR A 33 -12.59 -17.18 -0.43
CA TYR A 33 -13.62 -16.47 -1.17
C TYR A 33 -13.64 -16.93 -2.62
N GLU A 34 -14.79 -16.83 -3.28
CA GLU A 34 -14.92 -17.10 -4.71
C GLU A 34 -15.45 -15.88 -5.44
N TYR A 35 -14.84 -15.57 -6.58
CA TYR A 35 -15.13 -14.37 -7.37
C TYR A 35 -15.23 -14.69 -8.85
N ASN A 36 -16.15 -14.01 -9.53
CA ASN A 36 -16.32 -14.07 -10.99
C ASN A 36 -15.37 -13.10 -11.71
N ALA A 37 -14.07 -13.31 -11.51
CA ALA A 37 -12.98 -12.65 -12.22
C ALA A 37 -11.78 -13.61 -12.33
N PRO A 38 -10.93 -13.50 -13.38
CA PRO A 38 -9.71 -14.31 -13.49
C PRO A 38 -8.62 -13.83 -12.49
N PRO A 39 -7.61 -14.66 -12.13
CA PRO A 39 -6.57 -14.28 -11.16
C PRO A 39 -5.82 -12.99 -11.53
N GLU A 40 -5.63 -12.76 -12.83
CA GLU A 40 -4.98 -11.58 -13.40
C GLU A 40 -5.67 -10.26 -13.02
N ALA A 41 -6.97 -10.30 -12.75
CA ALA A 41 -7.74 -9.14 -12.32
C ALA A 41 -7.28 -8.59 -10.96
N PHE A 42 -6.80 -9.46 -10.07
CA PHE A 42 -6.49 -9.08 -8.69
C PHE A 42 -5.05 -8.62 -8.50
N PHE A 43 -4.12 -9.16 -9.29
CA PHE A 43 -2.69 -8.87 -9.11
C PHE A 43 -2.34 -7.38 -9.15
N PRO A 44 -2.95 -6.53 -10.00
CA PRO A 44 -2.70 -5.10 -9.99
C PRO A 44 -2.98 -4.39 -8.66
N TYR A 45 -3.86 -4.97 -7.84
CA TYR A 45 -4.27 -4.44 -6.54
C TYR A 45 -3.38 -4.95 -5.41
N ILE A 46 -2.88 -6.19 -5.52
CA ILE A 46 -1.91 -6.75 -4.56
C ILE A 46 -0.55 -6.07 -4.68
N GLN A 47 -0.09 -5.80 -5.90
CA GLN A 47 1.21 -5.14 -6.10
C GLN A 47 1.24 -3.73 -5.49
N ASP A 48 0.10 -3.03 -5.43
CA ASP A 48 -0.02 -1.76 -4.70
C ASP A 48 -0.51 -2.01 -3.27
N SER A 49 0.32 -2.74 -2.52
CA SER A 49 0.00 -3.19 -1.18
C SER A 49 -0.34 -2.03 -0.23
N SER A 50 0.22 -0.83 -0.42
CA SER A 50 -0.12 0.36 0.36
C SER A 50 -1.59 0.76 0.20
N ARG A 51 -2.09 0.77 -1.04
CA ARG A 51 -3.50 1.09 -1.34
C ARG A 51 -4.44 0.00 -0.84
N LEU A 52 -4.08 -1.26 -1.07
CA LEU A 52 -4.83 -2.40 -0.55
C LEU A 52 -4.92 -2.35 0.99
N ASN A 53 -3.78 -2.14 1.66
CA ASN A 53 -3.72 -2.08 3.13
C ASN A 53 -4.60 -0.96 3.69
N ARG A 54 -4.60 0.23 3.06
CA ARG A 54 -5.47 1.33 3.47
C ARG A 54 -6.94 1.00 3.34
N ASN A 55 -7.35 0.40 2.23
CA ASN A 55 -8.75 0.02 1.99
C ASN A 55 -9.19 -1.13 2.93
N LEU A 56 -8.27 -1.99 3.36
CA LEU A 56 -8.50 -2.98 4.42
C LEU A 56 -8.50 -2.35 5.83
N GLY A 57 -8.16 -1.07 5.97
CA GLY A 57 -8.04 -0.38 7.26
C GLY A 57 -6.89 -0.90 8.13
N HIS A 58 -5.81 -1.39 7.51
CA HIS A 58 -4.54 -1.55 8.21
C HIS A 58 -4.00 -0.18 8.62
N LEU A 59 -3.32 -0.13 9.76
CA LEU A 59 -2.63 1.08 10.20
C LEU A 59 -1.58 1.50 9.16
N PRO A 60 -1.40 2.82 8.92
CA PRO A 60 -0.29 3.33 8.13
C PRO A 60 1.05 2.82 8.67
N VAL A 61 1.98 2.54 7.76
CA VAL A 61 3.34 2.14 8.09
C VAL A 61 4.29 3.21 7.59
N ASP A 62 5.13 3.70 8.49
CA ASP A 62 6.27 4.53 8.15
C ASP A 62 7.48 3.63 7.92
N TYR A 63 8.06 3.72 6.73
CA TYR A 63 9.22 2.93 6.36
C TYR A 63 10.50 3.77 6.34
N GLU A 64 11.58 3.17 6.80
CA GLU A 64 12.93 3.71 6.76
C GLU A 64 13.90 2.61 6.29
N GLU A 65 14.80 2.96 5.38
CA GLU A 65 15.86 2.04 4.95
C GLU A 65 17.14 2.35 5.73
N ILE A 66 17.64 1.36 6.47
CA ILE A 66 18.86 1.48 7.29
C ILE A 66 19.80 0.35 6.88
N ASN A 67 20.98 0.71 6.36
CA ASN A 67 22.00 -0.25 5.90
C ASN A 67 21.49 -1.28 4.87
N GLY A 68 20.58 -0.87 3.98
CA GLY A 68 19.99 -1.75 2.96
C GLY A 68 18.88 -2.66 3.49
N GLU A 69 18.46 -2.49 4.74
CA GLU A 69 17.34 -3.22 5.33
C GLU A 69 16.14 -2.29 5.52
N LEU A 70 14.94 -2.79 5.20
CA LEU A 70 13.72 -2.01 5.30
C LEU A 70 13.08 -2.21 6.68
N PHE A 71 13.00 -1.14 7.45
CA PHE A 71 12.30 -1.10 8.74
C PHE A 71 10.97 -0.39 8.58
N GLY A 72 9.94 -0.92 9.22
CA GLY A 72 8.61 -0.33 9.28
C GLY A 72 8.22 -0.04 10.72
N SER A 73 7.43 1.01 10.91
CA SER A 73 6.79 1.31 12.20
C SER A 73 5.33 1.69 12.01
N GLN A 74 4.46 1.26 12.92
CA GLN A 74 3.03 1.53 12.87
C GLN A 74 2.43 1.65 14.27
N GLY A 75 1.31 2.36 14.41
CA GLY A 75 0.65 2.61 15.69
C GLY A 75 1.26 3.77 16.48
N GLU A 76 0.74 4.03 17.67
CA GLU A 76 1.05 5.22 18.45
C GLU A 76 1.49 4.90 19.89
N GLY A 77 2.37 5.76 20.43
CA GLY A 77 2.80 5.70 21.82
C GLY A 77 3.27 4.31 22.25
N LYS A 78 2.68 3.78 23.33
CA LYS A 78 3.01 2.47 23.90
C LYS A 78 2.55 1.28 23.05
N PHE A 79 1.74 1.52 22.02
CA PHE A 79 1.26 0.49 21.08
C PHE A 79 2.05 0.50 19.77
N ARG A 80 3.09 1.35 19.65
CA ARG A 80 3.89 1.43 18.44
C ARG A 80 4.68 0.14 18.24
N GLU A 81 4.40 -0.53 17.13
CA GLU A 81 5.12 -1.69 16.67
C GLU A 81 6.24 -1.24 15.72
N LYS A 82 7.43 -1.80 15.89
CA LYS A 82 8.54 -1.65 14.94
C LYS A 82 8.94 -3.02 14.45
N PHE A 83 9.24 -3.13 13.17
CA PHE A 83 9.59 -4.39 12.54
C PHE A 83 10.57 -4.18 11.41
N LYS A 84 11.32 -5.23 11.11
CA LYS A 84 12.08 -5.39 9.89
C LYS A 84 11.22 -6.15 8.88
N GLU A 85 11.14 -5.62 7.66
CA GLU A 85 10.47 -6.28 6.54
C GLU A 85 11.53 -7.11 5.80
N THR A 86 11.52 -8.44 5.98
CA THR A 86 12.65 -9.29 5.59
C THR A 86 12.49 -9.99 4.25
N ARG A 87 11.26 -10.27 3.80
CA ARG A 87 11.04 -10.93 2.50
C ARG A 87 9.65 -10.68 1.92
N TRP A 88 9.64 -10.18 0.68
CA TRP A 88 8.49 -10.26 -0.21
C TRP A 88 8.70 -11.39 -1.20
N GLU A 89 7.75 -12.30 -1.25
CA GLU A 89 7.71 -13.34 -2.26
C GLU A 89 6.43 -13.20 -3.05
N TRP A 90 6.50 -13.34 -4.36
CA TRP A 90 5.31 -13.27 -5.19
C TRP A 90 5.51 -14.02 -6.50
N ARG A 91 4.40 -14.48 -7.06
CA ARG A 91 4.34 -15.03 -8.41
C ARG A 91 3.09 -14.48 -9.07
N ARG A 92 3.28 -13.63 -10.10
CA ARG A 92 2.16 -13.11 -10.88
C ARG A 92 1.51 -14.23 -11.72
N PRO A 93 0.18 -14.26 -11.85
CA PRO A 93 -0.84 -13.48 -11.13
C PRO A 93 -1.31 -14.11 -9.81
N TYR A 94 -0.68 -15.21 -9.39
CA TYR A 94 -1.25 -16.15 -8.45
C TYR A 94 -1.12 -15.73 -6.99
N TRP A 95 0.01 -15.23 -6.52
CA TRP A 95 0.14 -14.98 -5.08
C TRP A 95 1.19 -13.93 -4.71
N ALA A 96 1.06 -13.42 -3.49
CA ALA A 96 2.07 -12.64 -2.79
C ALA A 96 2.09 -13.02 -1.31
N SER A 97 3.27 -13.02 -0.71
CA SER A 97 3.53 -13.26 0.70
C SER A 97 4.52 -12.24 1.24
N ARG A 98 4.33 -11.85 2.49
CA ARG A 98 5.26 -10.98 3.23
C ARG A 98 5.47 -11.48 4.64
N LEU A 99 6.70 -11.37 5.12
CA LEU A 99 7.09 -11.63 6.50
C LEU A 99 7.61 -10.35 7.15
N ARG A 100 7.15 -10.10 8.37
CA ARG A 100 7.65 -9.06 9.27
C ARG A 100 8.22 -9.68 10.53
N GLU A 101 9.42 -9.26 10.86
CA GLU A 101 10.13 -9.61 12.08
C GLU A 101 10.09 -8.41 13.02
N PHE A 102 9.31 -8.51 14.09
CA PHE A 102 9.12 -7.40 15.01
C PHE A 102 10.31 -7.28 15.95
N LEU A 103 10.75 -6.03 16.18
CA LEU A 103 11.90 -5.75 17.01
C LEU A 103 11.66 -6.17 18.48
N PRO A 104 12.72 -6.41 19.28
CA PRO A 104 12.58 -6.81 20.67
C PRO A 104 11.69 -5.87 21.50
N GLU A 105 11.78 -4.55 21.25
CA GLU A 105 10.97 -3.52 21.92
C GLU A 105 9.50 -3.44 21.48
N ALA A 106 9.11 -4.14 20.42
CA ALA A 106 7.74 -4.11 19.92
C ALA A 106 6.78 -4.77 20.94
N PRO A 107 5.64 -4.17 21.28
CA PRO A 107 4.89 -4.58 22.48
C PRO A 107 4.14 -5.91 22.34
N PHE A 108 3.65 -6.29 21.15
CA PHE A 108 2.72 -7.42 21.02
C PHE A 108 3.26 -8.57 20.18
N GLN A 109 3.95 -8.30 19.08
CA GLN A 109 4.28 -9.32 18.08
C GLN A 109 5.77 -9.68 18.07
N LYS A 110 6.08 -10.92 17.72
CA LYS A 110 7.41 -11.39 17.32
C LYS A 110 7.48 -11.51 15.79
N LEU A 111 6.46 -12.12 15.20
CA LEU A 111 6.37 -12.35 13.75
C LEU A 111 4.97 -12.05 13.25
N GLY A 112 4.89 -11.57 12.02
CA GLY A 112 3.64 -11.43 11.27
C GLY A 112 3.85 -11.86 9.83
N LEU A 113 3.02 -12.77 9.34
CA LEU A 113 3.05 -13.30 7.99
C LEU A 113 1.67 -13.13 7.36
N ILE A 114 1.66 -12.67 6.11
CA ILE A 114 0.45 -12.59 5.29
C ILE A 114 0.74 -13.26 3.96
N THR A 115 -0.14 -14.16 3.53
CA THR A 115 -0.11 -14.74 2.19
C THR A 115 -1.49 -14.62 1.56
N ILE A 116 -1.54 -14.07 0.35
CA ILE A 116 -2.76 -14.03 -0.47
C ILE A 116 -2.50 -14.85 -1.73
N TYR A 117 -3.38 -15.80 -2.03
CA TYR A 117 -3.29 -16.70 -3.18
C TYR A 117 -4.60 -16.74 -3.97
N PHE A 118 -4.49 -16.67 -5.29
CA PHE A 118 -5.57 -16.73 -6.26
C PHE A 118 -5.43 -18.00 -7.10
N GLN A 119 -6.28 -18.98 -6.81
CA GLN A 119 -6.40 -20.20 -7.58
C GLN A 119 -7.48 -20.00 -8.65
N GLY A 120 -7.13 -20.21 -9.92
CA GLY A 120 -8.12 -20.26 -11.00
C GLY A 120 -9.00 -21.50 -10.82
N VAL A 121 -10.32 -21.31 -10.71
CA VAL A 121 -11.31 -22.41 -10.74
C VAL A 121 -11.61 -22.76 -12.20
N ASP A 122 -11.68 -21.74 -13.05
CA ASP A 122 -11.73 -21.81 -14.52
C ASP A 122 -11.22 -20.48 -15.11
N ALA A 123 -11.45 -20.25 -16.41
CA ALA A 123 -10.99 -19.06 -17.13
C ALA A 123 -11.58 -17.73 -16.62
N HIS A 124 -12.68 -17.76 -15.86
CA HIS A 124 -13.40 -16.56 -15.43
C HIS A 124 -13.65 -16.49 -13.93
N ARG A 125 -13.34 -17.56 -13.19
CA ARG A 125 -13.56 -17.65 -11.75
C ARG A 125 -12.26 -17.90 -11.00
N THR A 126 -12.12 -17.18 -9.90
CA THR A 126 -10.98 -17.28 -8.99
C THR A 126 -11.48 -17.63 -7.60
N ARG A 127 -10.76 -18.53 -6.95
CA ARG A 127 -10.83 -18.75 -5.52
C ARG A 127 -9.66 -18.04 -4.85
N ALA A 128 -9.96 -17.07 -4.01
CA ALA A 128 -8.98 -16.31 -3.25
C ALA A 128 -8.81 -16.91 -1.85
N TYR A 129 -7.57 -17.06 -1.42
CA TYR A 129 -7.17 -17.50 -0.09
C TYR A 129 -6.42 -16.37 0.58
N VAL A 130 -6.82 -16.02 1.80
CA VAL A 130 -6.10 -15.04 2.63
C VAL A 130 -5.69 -15.76 3.91
N PHE A 131 -4.38 -15.85 4.12
CA PHE A 131 -3.79 -16.46 5.30
C PHE A 131 -2.99 -15.42 6.07
N LEU A 132 -3.35 -15.22 7.34
CA LEU A 132 -2.65 -14.37 8.29
C LEU A 132 -2.12 -15.26 9.40
N ALA A 133 -0.85 -15.12 9.75
CA ALA A 133 -0.25 -15.83 10.87
C ALA A 133 0.58 -14.85 11.71
N HIS A 134 0.43 -14.93 13.02
CA HIS A 134 1.16 -14.08 13.95
C HIS A 134 1.72 -14.91 15.11
N LEU A 135 2.96 -14.64 15.48
CA LEU A 135 3.57 -15.16 16.70
C LEU A 135 3.60 -14.03 17.74
N ILE A 136 2.88 -14.21 18.83
CA ILE A 136 2.58 -13.16 19.81
C ILE A 136 3.41 -13.34 21.09
N LYS A 137 3.87 -12.23 21.68
CA LYS A 137 4.72 -12.22 22.88
C LYS A 137 3.97 -12.55 24.18
N SER A 138 2.69 -12.22 24.29
CA SER A 138 1.93 -12.33 25.55
C SER A 138 0.42 -12.50 25.36
N LYS A 139 -0.28 -12.93 26.42
CA LYS A 139 -1.75 -13.06 26.44
C LYS A 139 -2.49 -11.72 26.26
N LEU A 140 -1.88 -10.61 26.71
CA LEU A 140 -2.43 -9.28 26.43
C LEU A 140 -2.30 -8.95 24.94
N GLY A 141 -1.14 -9.21 24.34
CA GLY A 141 -0.94 -9.07 22.90
C GLY A 141 -1.91 -9.92 22.10
N GLU A 142 -2.21 -11.14 22.56
CA GLU A 142 -3.16 -12.04 21.88
C GLU A 142 -4.55 -11.40 21.80
N LYS A 143 -5.02 -10.80 22.90
CA LYS A 143 -6.31 -10.09 22.92
C LYS A 143 -6.30 -8.88 21.99
N VAL A 144 -5.25 -8.06 22.05
CA VAL A 144 -5.12 -6.85 21.23
C VAL A 144 -5.09 -7.20 19.73
N ILE A 145 -4.28 -8.19 19.34
CA ILE A 145 -4.17 -8.59 17.93
C ILE A 145 -5.44 -9.29 17.45
N ASN A 146 -6.10 -10.14 18.26
CA ASN A 146 -7.38 -10.72 17.88
C ASN A 146 -8.45 -9.65 17.64
N ALA A 147 -8.55 -8.63 18.50
CA ALA A 147 -9.46 -7.51 18.32
C ALA A 147 -9.12 -6.69 17.06
N TYR A 148 -7.83 -6.44 16.80
CA TYR A 148 -7.39 -5.78 15.58
C TYR A 148 -7.77 -6.57 14.32
N LEU A 149 -7.64 -7.90 14.34
CA LEU A 149 -7.89 -8.77 13.18
C LEU A 149 -9.39 -9.09 12.97
N GLU A 150 -10.25 -8.88 13.96
CA GLU A 150 -11.67 -9.23 13.91
C GLU A 150 -12.40 -8.71 12.64
N PRO A 151 -12.30 -7.43 12.24
CA PRO A 151 -13.04 -6.93 11.09
C PRO A 151 -12.47 -7.37 9.73
N PHE A 152 -11.25 -7.94 9.71
CA PHE A 152 -10.51 -8.10 8.46
C PHE A 152 -11.13 -9.13 7.52
N GLU A 153 -11.81 -10.16 8.02
CA GLU A 153 -12.49 -11.13 7.15
C GLU A 153 -13.52 -10.46 6.24
N ALA A 154 -14.36 -9.60 6.83
CA ALA A 154 -15.39 -8.86 6.11
C ALA A 154 -14.75 -7.87 5.13
N LYS A 155 -13.71 -7.15 5.56
CA LYS A 155 -13.01 -6.17 4.72
C LYS A 155 -12.29 -6.81 3.54
N TYR A 156 -11.61 -7.94 3.73
CA TYR A 156 -11.00 -8.68 2.61
C TYR A 156 -12.07 -9.15 1.63
N LYS A 157 -13.18 -9.70 2.13
CA LYS A 157 -14.30 -10.12 1.27
C LYS A 157 -14.85 -8.96 0.43
N GLU A 158 -15.06 -7.80 1.05
CA GLU A 158 -15.56 -6.58 0.43
C GLU A 158 -14.59 -6.04 -0.62
N VAL A 159 -13.35 -5.76 -0.22
CA VAL A 159 -12.33 -5.13 -1.08
C VAL A 159 -12.02 -6.00 -2.30
N LEU A 160 -11.82 -7.31 -2.10
CA LEU A 160 -11.61 -8.23 -3.23
C LEU A 160 -12.87 -8.37 -4.10
N GLY A 161 -14.07 -8.26 -3.51
CA GLY A 161 -15.32 -8.21 -4.27
C GLY A 161 -15.43 -6.97 -5.18
N ILE A 162 -15.03 -5.80 -4.67
CA ILE A 162 -14.96 -4.55 -5.45
C ILE A 162 -13.99 -4.72 -6.62
N VAL A 163 -12.80 -5.28 -6.35
CA VAL A 163 -11.79 -5.58 -7.38
C VAL A 163 -12.35 -6.51 -8.46
N ALA A 164 -12.98 -7.63 -8.05
CA ALA A 164 -13.56 -8.58 -8.97
C ALA A 164 -14.63 -7.93 -9.87
N ASN A 165 -15.51 -7.12 -9.29
CA ASN A 165 -16.60 -6.46 -10.01
C ASN A 165 -16.07 -5.44 -11.03
N ARG A 166 -15.11 -4.59 -10.63
CA ARG A 166 -14.62 -3.49 -11.47
C ARG A 166 -13.53 -3.87 -12.45
N SER A 167 -12.88 -5.02 -12.25
CA SER A 167 -11.90 -5.54 -13.22
C SER A 167 -12.49 -5.75 -14.62
N LYS A 168 -13.80 -5.98 -14.71
CA LYS A 168 -14.53 -6.15 -15.97
C LYS A 168 -14.62 -4.86 -16.79
N GLU A 169 -14.48 -3.71 -16.16
CA GLU A 169 -14.64 -2.39 -16.78
C GLU A 169 -13.29 -1.79 -17.22
N SER A 170 -12.17 -2.50 -17.01
CA SER A 170 -10.81 -1.97 -17.23
C SER A 170 -10.56 -0.63 -16.52
N ALA A 171 -11.25 -0.41 -15.39
CA ALA A 171 -11.17 0.83 -14.64
C ALA A 171 -9.78 1.02 -14.00
N PRO A 172 -9.24 2.26 -13.96
CA PRO A 172 -8.03 2.58 -13.22
C PRO A 172 -8.11 2.16 -11.74
N LEU A 173 -6.98 1.70 -11.20
CA LEU A 173 -6.83 1.28 -9.80
C LEU A 173 -7.36 2.33 -8.80
N SER A 174 -7.13 3.62 -9.06
CA SER A 174 -7.60 4.73 -8.23
C SER A 174 -9.11 4.90 -8.19
N LEU A 175 -9.83 4.48 -9.23
CA LEU A 175 -11.29 4.44 -9.17
C LEU A 175 -11.75 3.28 -8.30
N VAL A 176 -11.12 2.11 -8.45
CA VAL A 176 -11.54 0.87 -7.79
C VAL A 176 -11.22 0.86 -6.29
N LEU A 177 -10.03 1.32 -5.91
CA LEU A 177 -9.60 1.49 -4.52
C LEU A 177 -9.11 2.93 -4.33
N PRO A 178 -10.02 3.88 -4.01
CA PRO A 178 -9.65 5.28 -3.91
C PRO A 178 -8.65 5.50 -2.78
N GLU A 179 -7.78 6.49 -2.97
CA GLU A 179 -6.89 6.99 -1.94
C GLU A 179 -7.27 8.43 -1.56
N GLU A 180 -7.06 8.79 -0.30
CA GLU A 180 -7.19 10.17 0.16
C GLU A 180 -6.22 11.10 -0.59
N LYS A 181 -6.74 12.27 -0.93
CA LYS A 181 -5.95 13.38 -1.47
C LYS A 181 -5.15 14.05 -0.35
N PRO A 182 -4.02 14.70 -0.66
CA PRO A 182 -3.31 15.50 0.33
C PRO A 182 -4.22 16.61 0.87
N GLU A 183 -4.27 16.76 2.19
CA GLU A 183 -4.77 17.96 2.83
C GLU A 183 -3.63 18.98 2.92
N PHE A 184 -3.95 20.25 2.65
CA PHE A 184 -2.96 21.33 2.61
C PHE A 184 -3.30 22.36 3.67
N SER A 185 -2.32 22.70 4.51
CA SER A 185 -2.42 23.85 5.40
C SER A 185 -2.22 25.17 4.70
N ASP A 186 -2.49 26.26 5.43
CA ASP A 186 -2.29 27.62 4.94
C ASP A 186 -0.84 27.85 4.49
N GLN A 187 0.14 27.27 5.19
CA GLN A 187 1.56 27.34 4.81
C GLN A 187 1.83 26.60 3.50
N ALA A 188 1.22 25.42 3.31
CA ALA A 188 1.35 24.69 2.05
C ALA A 188 0.73 25.48 0.89
N VAL A 189 -0.42 26.11 1.10
CA VAL A 189 -1.08 26.99 0.10
C VAL A 189 -0.17 28.17 -0.27
N GLU A 190 0.51 28.78 0.70
CA GLU A 190 1.48 29.86 0.44
C GLU A 190 2.66 29.39 -0.43
N ILE A 191 3.18 28.19 -0.19
CA ILE A 191 4.24 27.59 -1.01
C ILE A 191 3.76 27.36 -2.45
N PHE A 192 2.51 26.92 -2.64
CA PHE A 192 1.91 26.80 -3.97
C PHE A 192 1.87 28.15 -4.71
N GLU A 193 1.38 29.20 -4.05
CA GLU A 193 1.27 30.52 -4.67
C GLU A 193 2.62 31.20 -4.92
N THR A 194 3.58 31.00 -4.02
CA THR A 194 4.97 31.43 -4.22
C THR A 194 5.60 30.71 -5.40
N THR A 195 5.40 29.40 -5.51
CA THR A 195 5.91 28.60 -6.64
C THR A 195 5.26 29.03 -7.95
N ARG A 196 3.95 29.28 -7.96
CA ARG A 196 3.23 29.81 -9.12
C ARG A 196 3.86 31.09 -9.63
N LYS A 197 4.01 32.11 -8.76
CA LYS A 197 4.60 33.40 -9.11
C LYS A 197 6.03 33.23 -9.66
N HIS A 198 6.82 32.37 -9.02
CA HIS A 198 8.19 32.09 -9.46
C HIS A 198 8.25 31.46 -10.85
N LEU A 199 7.40 30.45 -11.14
CA LEU A 199 7.34 29.82 -12.47
C LEU A 199 6.89 30.82 -13.54
N LEU A 200 5.84 31.61 -13.29
CA LEU A 200 5.41 32.64 -14.23
C LEU A 200 6.51 33.67 -14.51
N HIS A 201 7.23 34.11 -13.47
CA HIS A 201 8.37 35.03 -13.62
C HIS A 201 9.54 34.41 -14.43
N LYS A 202 9.70 33.08 -14.41
CA LYS A 202 10.68 32.36 -15.24
C LYS A 202 10.24 32.18 -16.70
N GLY A 203 9.08 32.70 -17.08
CA GLY A 203 8.59 32.68 -18.46
C GLY A 203 7.90 31.37 -18.86
N PHE A 204 7.46 30.56 -17.89
CA PHE A 204 6.56 29.45 -18.18
C PHE A 204 5.18 29.97 -18.54
N ASP A 205 4.50 29.27 -19.45
CA ASP A 205 3.14 29.59 -19.85
C ASP A 205 2.17 29.39 -18.68
N SER A 206 1.17 30.27 -18.57
CA SER A 206 0.24 30.25 -17.43
C SER A 206 -0.60 28.98 -17.38
N ASP A 207 -1.03 28.46 -18.53
CA ASP A 207 -1.85 27.25 -18.60
C ASP A 207 -1.00 26.03 -18.24
N GLU A 208 0.24 25.96 -18.72
CA GLU A 208 1.19 24.91 -18.34
C GLU A 208 1.46 24.88 -16.83
N VAL A 209 1.63 26.06 -16.21
CA VAL A 209 1.82 26.18 -14.74
C VAL A 209 0.56 25.77 -13.99
N ASN A 210 -0.62 26.20 -14.44
CA ASN A 210 -1.89 25.80 -13.83
C ASN A 210 -2.08 24.28 -13.87
N ILE A 211 -1.90 23.67 -15.04
CA ILE A 211 -2.00 22.21 -15.21
C ILE A 211 -1.04 21.50 -14.26
N PHE A 212 0.19 21.98 -14.13
CA PHE A 212 1.18 21.40 -13.23
C PHE A 212 0.77 21.48 -11.77
N LEU A 213 0.40 22.67 -11.28
CA LEU A 213 0.01 22.86 -9.88
C LEU A 213 -1.31 22.16 -9.54
N ASP A 214 -2.28 22.18 -10.44
CA ASP A 214 -3.57 21.49 -10.24
C ASP A 214 -3.39 19.98 -10.25
N THR A 215 -2.47 19.45 -11.06
CA THR A 215 -2.09 18.04 -10.98
C THR A 215 -1.54 17.71 -9.60
N LEU A 216 -0.64 18.53 -9.06
CA LEU A 216 -0.07 18.30 -7.73
C LEU A 216 -1.12 18.38 -6.60
N LYS A 217 -2.09 19.30 -6.70
CA LYS A 217 -3.16 19.45 -5.71
C LYS A 217 -4.17 18.29 -5.73
N ASN A 218 -4.45 17.75 -6.91
CA ASN A 218 -5.57 16.82 -7.09
C ASN A 218 -5.17 15.35 -7.21
N SER A 219 -3.88 15.05 -7.36
CA SER A 219 -3.40 13.67 -7.43
C SER A 219 -3.37 13.02 -6.05
N GLU A 220 -3.50 11.70 -6.03
CA GLU A 220 -3.36 10.89 -4.83
C GLU A 220 -1.90 10.90 -4.34
N ILE A 221 -1.69 10.79 -3.04
CA ILE A 221 -0.34 10.82 -2.44
C ILE A 221 0.57 9.75 -3.04
N SER A 222 0.08 8.52 -3.26
CA SER A 222 0.89 7.46 -3.88
C SER A 222 1.31 7.74 -5.32
N GLU A 223 0.54 8.54 -6.07
CA GLU A 223 0.95 9.01 -7.39
C GLU A 223 1.99 10.12 -7.30
N LEU A 224 1.84 11.04 -6.34
CA LEU A 224 2.75 12.16 -6.11
C LEU A 224 4.14 11.70 -5.66
N VAL A 225 4.25 10.73 -4.76
CA VAL A 225 5.55 10.17 -4.34
C VAL A 225 6.28 9.43 -5.45
N ARG A 226 5.56 9.03 -6.52
CA ARG A 226 6.12 8.36 -7.71
C ARG A 226 6.05 9.24 -8.97
N ILE A 227 5.77 10.53 -8.81
CA ILE A 227 5.60 11.42 -9.95
C ILE A 227 6.92 11.48 -10.73
N ARG A 228 6.83 11.41 -12.05
CA ARG A 228 8.00 11.49 -12.94
C ARG A 228 7.79 12.62 -13.94
N PRO A 229 8.76 13.53 -14.12
CA PRO A 229 8.67 14.60 -15.11
C PRO A 229 8.33 14.07 -16.51
N ILE A 230 8.96 12.94 -16.92
CA ILE A 230 8.70 12.30 -18.22
C ILE A 230 7.23 11.86 -18.37
N ARG A 231 6.64 11.29 -17.32
CA ARG A 231 5.25 10.82 -17.36
C ARG A 231 4.27 11.98 -17.34
N PHE A 232 4.58 13.02 -16.56
CA PHE A 232 3.82 14.27 -16.53
C PHE A 232 3.83 14.96 -17.90
N ALA A 233 5.01 15.18 -18.50
CA ALA A 233 5.18 15.78 -19.82
C ALA A 233 4.28 15.12 -20.88
N LYS A 234 4.28 13.77 -20.92
CA LYS A 234 3.45 12.99 -21.86
C LYS A 234 1.95 13.16 -21.61
N ARG A 235 1.51 13.15 -20.34
CA ARG A 235 0.08 13.25 -19.98
C ARG A 235 -0.49 14.65 -20.20
N SER A 236 0.32 15.67 -19.96
CA SER A 236 -0.09 17.06 -20.01
C SER A 236 0.22 17.74 -21.33
N HIS A 237 0.80 17.01 -22.30
CA HIS A 237 1.24 17.55 -23.60
C HIS A 237 2.25 18.72 -23.48
N ILE A 238 3.02 18.76 -22.39
CA ILE A 238 4.07 19.76 -22.15
C ILE A 238 5.41 19.16 -22.57
N SER A 239 6.29 19.98 -23.16
CA SER A 239 7.60 19.49 -23.58
C SER A 239 8.41 18.95 -22.38
N LEU A 240 9.19 17.89 -22.61
CA LEU A 240 9.98 17.27 -21.53
C LEU A 240 10.92 18.28 -20.86
N SER A 241 11.57 19.13 -21.64
CA SER A 241 12.49 20.16 -21.10
C SER A 241 11.77 21.15 -20.18
N LYS A 242 10.57 21.61 -20.58
CA LYS A 242 9.75 22.49 -19.72
C LYS A 242 9.28 21.77 -18.47
N SER A 243 8.80 20.54 -18.60
CA SER A 243 8.41 19.73 -17.44
C SER A 243 9.56 19.56 -16.47
N LEU A 244 10.74 19.14 -16.93
CA LEU A 244 11.92 19.00 -16.08
C LEU A 244 12.26 20.32 -15.35
N ALA A 245 12.23 21.43 -16.07
CA ALA A 245 12.54 22.74 -15.49
C ALA A 245 11.49 23.18 -14.45
N MET A 246 10.19 22.94 -14.67
CA MET A 246 9.15 23.18 -13.67
C MET A 246 9.39 22.33 -12.41
N PHE A 247 9.63 21.03 -12.56
CA PHE A 247 9.94 20.15 -11.44
C PHE A 247 11.17 20.63 -10.66
N LEU A 248 12.26 21.02 -11.34
CA LEU A 248 13.47 21.54 -10.69
C LEU A 248 13.23 22.83 -9.91
N HIS A 249 12.46 23.77 -10.48
CA HIS A 249 12.08 24.99 -9.78
C HIS A 249 11.19 24.70 -8.57
N SER A 250 10.27 23.73 -8.68
CA SER A 250 9.40 23.31 -7.58
C SER A 250 10.12 22.53 -6.48
N VAL A 251 11.20 21.82 -6.79
CA VAL A 251 12.10 21.29 -5.75
C VAL A 251 12.75 22.45 -5.00
N ARG A 252 13.27 23.45 -5.72
CA ARG A 252 13.94 24.61 -5.11
C ARG A 252 13.02 25.48 -4.25
N SER A 253 11.72 25.54 -4.57
CA SER A 253 10.74 26.26 -3.76
C SER A 253 10.21 25.45 -2.58
N GLY A 254 10.64 24.20 -2.41
CA GLY A 254 10.13 23.30 -1.37
C GLY A 254 8.75 22.70 -1.67
N LEU A 255 8.13 23.02 -2.81
CA LEU A 255 6.80 22.52 -3.17
C LEU A 255 6.73 21.00 -3.21
N LEU A 256 7.73 20.34 -3.81
CA LEU A 256 7.71 18.88 -3.91
C LEU A 256 8.04 18.18 -2.59
N SER A 257 8.68 18.88 -1.65
CA SER A 257 8.99 18.35 -0.32
C SER A 257 7.73 18.15 0.53
N LEU A 258 6.65 18.90 0.25
CA LEU A 258 5.34 18.72 0.88
C LEU A 258 4.80 17.29 0.73
N PHE A 259 5.21 16.58 -0.33
CA PHE A 259 4.74 15.22 -0.62
C PHE A 259 5.74 14.14 -0.21
N CYS A 260 6.97 14.50 0.15
CA CYS A 260 8.05 13.56 0.44
C CYS A 260 8.14 13.17 1.92
N VAL A 261 7.49 13.92 2.82
CA VAL A 261 7.63 13.75 4.26
C VAL A 261 6.25 13.62 4.90
N ARG A 262 5.87 12.40 5.30
CA ARG A 262 4.87 12.24 6.37
C ARG A 262 5.58 12.45 7.70
N ALA A 263 5.75 13.71 8.07
CA ALA A 263 6.11 14.09 9.44
C ALA A 263 5.04 15.07 9.90
N HIS A 264 3.94 14.48 10.34
CA HIS A 264 2.85 15.13 11.07
C HIS A 264 2.06 16.19 10.29
N SER A 265 0.85 16.40 10.78
CA SER A 265 -0.11 17.41 10.36
C SER A 265 0.61 18.69 9.93
N PHE A 266 0.49 19.04 8.66
CA PHE A 266 0.79 20.39 8.20
C PHE A 266 -0.46 21.23 8.38
#